data_AF-A0A6G1RW93-F1
#
_entry.id   AF-A0A6G1RW93-F1
#
_cell.length_a   1.000
_cell.length_b   1.000
_cell.length_c   1.000
_cell.angle_alpha   90.00
_cell.angle_beta   90.00
_cell.angle_gamma   90.00
#
_symmetry.space_group_name_H-M   'P 1'
#
loop_
_entity.id
_entity.type
_entity.pdbx_description
1 polymer ?
#
loop_
_entity_poly.entity_id
_entity_poly.type
_entity_poly.pdbx_seq_one_letter_code
_entity_poly.pdbx_strand_id
1 'polypeptide(L)'
;DRNGPISLYQVIVLPLGLQSTFICESFAATTFFTNTTDVKGYVAAEFLAKDVADNMSIALGDRHYYRKFYNAPLKLGEEYCVFLRIISEWNKVRTQSCAVWARIKSLSPTLEYMTAVGFGSVAAVCLILFLSFSVARSYFHSTVHSPPAASACEAVHLSATVDVAQTG
;
A
#
# COMPACT_ATOMS: atom_id res chain seq x y z
N ASP A 1 -35.75 -21.11 13.86
CA ASP A 1 -34.71 -20.09 13.63
C ASP A 1 -33.31 -20.67 13.73
N ARG A 2 -32.44 -20.35 12.76
CA ARG A 2 -31.05 -20.84 12.68
C ARG A 2 -30.11 -20.18 13.69
N ASN A 3 -30.47 -18.98 14.17
CA ASN A 3 -29.62 -18.13 15.01
C ASN A 3 -30.02 -18.14 16.50
N GLY A 4 -30.93 -19.04 16.91
CA GLY A 4 -31.36 -19.15 18.30
C GLY A 4 -31.94 -17.84 18.86
N PRO A 5 -31.59 -17.44 20.10
CA PRO A 5 -32.10 -16.22 20.73
C PRO A 5 -31.40 -14.94 20.25
N ILE A 6 -30.44 -15.02 19.33
CA ILE A 6 -29.72 -13.87 18.79
C ILE A 6 -30.68 -13.06 17.91
N SER A 7 -30.80 -11.77 18.21
CA SER A 7 -31.68 -10.85 17.48
C SER A 7 -30.91 -9.92 16.54
N LEU A 8 -29.72 -9.45 16.95
CA LEU A 8 -28.94 -8.45 16.21
C LEU A 8 -27.44 -8.71 16.27
N TYR A 9 -26.75 -8.32 15.20
CA TYR A 9 -25.31 -8.15 15.15
C TYR A 9 -24.97 -6.69 14.91
N GLN A 10 -23.99 -6.15 15.64
CA GLN A 10 -23.48 -4.80 15.45
C GLN A 10 -21.97 -4.83 15.24
N VAL A 11 -21.49 -4.01 14.32
CA VAL A 11 -20.06 -3.81 14.06
C VAL A 11 -19.66 -2.48 14.65
N ILE A 12 -18.71 -2.50 15.59
CA ILE A 12 -18.26 -1.32 16.32
C ILE A 12 -16.83 -1.02 15.92
N VAL A 13 -16.58 0.23 15.52
CA VAL A 13 -15.25 0.73 15.17
C VAL A 13 -14.78 1.67 16.28
N LEU A 14 -13.60 1.37 16.82
CA LEU A 14 -13.00 2.07 17.95
C LEU A 14 -11.54 2.39 17.62
N PRO A 15 -11.04 3.61 17.89
CA PRO A 15 -9.59 3.88 17.85
C PRO A 15 -8.82 2.92 18.75
N LEU A 16 -7.69 2.36 18.29
CA LEU A 16 -6.98 1.30 19.01
C LEU A 16 -6.57 1.71 20.43
N GLY A 17 -6.20 2.99 20.64
CA GLY A 17 -5.84 3.53 21.94
C GLY A 17 -6.96 3.52 22.99
N LEU A 18 -8.21 3.31 22.57
CA LEU A 18 -9.38 3.23 23.45
C LEU A 18 -9.85 1.79 23.71
N GLN A 19 -9.13 0.79 23.20
CA GLN A 19 -9.52 -0.63 23.35
C GLN A 19 -9.64 -1.05 24.82
N SER A 20 -8.76 -0.56 25.70
CA SER A 20 -8.72 -0.93 27.12
C SER A 20 -9.88 -0.37 27.94
N THR A 21 -10.50 0.72 27.48
CA THR A 21 -11.61 1.40 28.17
C THR A 21 -12.96 1.04 27.57
N PHE A 22 -12.99 0.18 26.55
CA PHE A 22 -14.21 -0.25 25.89
C PHE A 22 -15.05 -1.16 26.79
N ILE A 23 -16.29 -0.75 27.05
CA ILE A 23 -17.27 -1.52 27.83
C ILE A 23 -18.34 -2.05 26.87
N CYS A 24 -18.32 -3.37 26.66
CA CYS A 24 -19.30 -4.03 25.80
C CYS A 24 -20.75 -3.90 26.32
N GLU A 25 -20.93 -3.90 27.65
CA GLU A 25 -22.25 -3.91 28.27
C GLU A 25 -23.00 -2.58 28.20
N SER A 26 -22.37 -1.51 27.70
CA SER A 26 -23.08 -0.25 27.46
C SER A 26 -24.14 -0.45 26.38
N PHE A 27 -25.43 -0.44 26.74
CA PHE A 27 -26.55 -0.55 25.80
C PHE A 27 -26.73 0.70 24.92
N ALA A 28 -26.06 1.80 25.24
CA ALA A 28 -26.06 2.99 24.40
C ALA A 28 -25.25 2.73 23.12
N ALA A 29 -25.95 2.61 22.00
CA ALA A 29 -25.32 2.57 20.69
C ALA A 29 -24.88 3.99 20.32
N THR A 30 -23.57 4.24 20.39
CA THR A 30 -22.97 5.50 19.94
C THR A 30 -22.97 5.54 18.41
N THR A 31 -23.53 6.59 17.82
CA THR A 31 -23.46 6.81 16.37
C THR A 31 -22.25 7.68 16.05
N PHE A 32 -21.82 7.71 14.78
CA PHE A 32 -20.65 8.52 14.41
C PHE A 32 -20.83 10.02 14.68
N PHE A 33 -22.05 10.54 14.55
CA PHE A 33 -22.35 11.98 14.66
C PHE A 33 -22.75 12.44 16.07
N THR A 34 -22.56 11.63 17.12
CA THR A 34 -22.88 12.07 18.48
C THR A 34 -21.96 13.20 18.95
N ASN A 35 -22.56 14.27 19.49
CA ASN A 35 -21.90 15.47 20.03
C ASN A 35 -21.14 15.26 21.36
N THR A 36 -20.82 14.02 21.72
CA THR A 36 -20.05 13.75 22.94
C THR A 36 -18.57 14.03 22.67
N THR A 37 -17.96 14.87 23.50
CA THR A 37 -16.54 15.28 23.39
C THR A 37 -15.55 14.11 23.56
N ASP A 38 -16.02 13.00 24.12
CA ASP A 38 -15.30 11.73 24.15
C ASP A 38 -15.54 11.01 22.83
N VAL A 39 -14.49 10.84 22.00
CA VAL A 39 -14.55 10.01 20.78
C VAL A 39 -14.63 8.54 21.21
N LYS A 40 -15.79 8.12 21.72
CA LYS A 40 -16.09 6.72 21.98
C LYS A 40 -16.24 6.04 20.62
N GLY A 41 -15.82 4.79 20.53
CA GLY A 41 -16.07 3.99 19.32
C GLY A 41 -17.54 4.08 18.91
N TYR A 42 -17.80 3.97 17.62
CA TYR A 42 -19.13 4.12 17.04
C TYR A 42 -19.60 2.80 16.43
N VAL A 43 -20.91 2.58 16.41
CA VAL A 43 -21.51 1.48 15.65
C VAL A 43 -21.47 1.87 14.16
N ALA A 44 -20.71 1.11 13.38
CA ALA A 44 -20.56 1.29 11.94
C ALA A 44 -21.65 0.56 11.15
N ALA A 45 -22.17 -0.55 11.69
CA ALA A 45 -23.25 -1.30 11.07
C ALA A 45 -24.09 -2.11 12.05
N GLU A 46 -25.33 -2.41 11.66
CA GLU A 46 -26.23 -3.32 12.36
C GLU A 46 -26.99 -4.21 11.37
N PHE A 47 -27.15 -5.49 11.72
CA PHE A 47 -27.88 -6.49 10.94
C PHE A 47 -28.82 -7.29 11.85
N LEU A 48 -29.99 -7.68 11.34
CA LEU A 48 -30.79 -8.70 12.04
C LEU A 48 -30.10 -10.04 11.92
N ALA A 49 -30.19 -10.83 12.98
CA ALA A 49 -29.61 -12.17 12.98
C ALA A 49 -30.13 -13.04 11.81
N LYS A 50 -31.41 -12.88 11.44
CA LYS A 50 -32.03 -13.59 10.33
C LYS A 50 -31.50 -13.20 8.93
N ASP A 51 -30.90 -12.01 8.81
CA ASP A 51 -30.40 -11.47 7.55
C ASP A 51 -28.88 -11.75 7.37
N VAL A 52 -28.22 -12.32 8.39
CA VAL A 52 -26.78 -12.64 8.35
C VAL A 52 -26.58 -14.05 7.81
N ALA A 53 -25.80 -14.15 6.72
CA ALA A 53 -25.36 -15.40 6.12
C ALA A 53 -23.90 -15.71 6.48
N ASP A 54 -23.50 -16.99 6.41
CA ASP A 54 -22.17 -17.46 6.86
C ASP A 54 -20.99 -16.77 6.14
N ASN A 55 -21.17 -16.40 4.86
CA ASN A 55 -20.12 -15.77 4.04
C ASN A 55 -20.39 -14.28 3.75
N MET A 56 -21.15 -13.62 4.62
CA MET A 56 -21.41 -12.19 4.48
C MET A 56 -20.16 -11.37 4.81
N SER A 57 -19.77 -10.48 3.91
CA SER A 57 -18.70 -9.51 4.13
C SER A 57 -19.26 -8.09 4.31
N ILE A 58 -18.53 -7.27 5.05
CA ILE A 58 -18.83 -5.86 5.24
C ILE A 58 -17.57 -5.04 4.94
N ALA A 59 -17.73 -4.00 4.13
CA ALA A 59 -16.68 -2.99 3.96
C ALA A 59 -16.76 -2.00 5.13
N LEU A 60 -15.62 -1.60 5.70
CA LEU A 60 -15.57 -0.55 6.71
C LEU A 60 -15.13 0.77 6.08
N GLY A 61 -15.78 1.86 6.49
CA GLY A 61 -15.51 3.20 5.96
C GLY A 61 -16.05 3.47 4.55
N ASP A 62 -17.02 2.68 4.09
CA ASP A 62 -17.62 2.79 2.75
C ASP A 62 -18.68 3.90 2.62
N ARG A 63 -18.94 4.67 3.70
CA ARG A 63 -19.93 5.76 3.76
C ARG A 63 -21.37 5.30 3.53
N HIS A 64 -21.66 4.00 3.61
CA HIS A 64 -23.02 3.50 3.53
C HIS A 64 -23.71 3.49 4.90
N TYR A 65 -25.04 3.57 4.85
CA TYR A 65 -25.87 3.34 6.03
C TYR A 65 -26.25 1.88 6.11
N TYR A 66 -25.91 1.25 7.22
CA TYR A 66 -26.38 -0.09 7.59
C TYR A 66 -27.44 0.09 8.67
N ARG A 67 -28.71 0.07 8.24
CA ARG A 67 -29.87 0.54 9.02
C ARG A 67 -29.72 2.02 9.40
N LYS A 68 -29.68 2.34 10.70
CA LYS A 68 -29.55 3.70 11.22
C LYS A 68 -28.10 4.13 11.46
N PHE A 69 -27.13 3.26 11.18
CA PHE A 69 -25.73 3.48 11.50
C PHE A 69 -24.94 3.84 10.25
N TYR A 70 -24.22 4.96 10.33
CA TYR A 70 -23.36 5.45 9.26
C TYR A 70 -21.97 4.83 9.39
N ASN A 71 -21.53 4.12 8.35
CA ASN A 71 -20.20 3.55 8.26
C ASN A 71 -19.18 4.62 7.84
N ALA A 72 -18.75 5.40 8.81
CA ALA A 72 -17.91 6.56 8.58
C ALA A 72 -16.53 6.20 8.03
N PRO A 73 -15.97 7.02 7.11
CA PRO A 73 -14.67 6.75 6.50
C PRO A 73 -13.58 6.68 7.57
N LEU A 74 -12.74 5.65 7.49
CA LEU A 74 -11.59 5.50 8.35
C LEU A 74 -10.51 6.51 7.95
N LYS A 75 -9.81 7.07 8.94
CA LYS A 75 -8.73 8.03 8.69
C LYS A 75 -7.46 7.29 8.33
N LEU A 76 -6.76 7.79 7.32
CA LEU A 76 -5.44 7.27 6.95
C LEU A 76 -4.44 7.52 8.09
N GLY A 77 -3.60 6.53 8.37
CA GLY A 77 -2.58 6.62 9.42
C GLY A 77 -3.10 6.36 10.84
N GLU A 78 -4.40 6.12 11.01
CA GLU A 78 -5.00 5.77 12.29
C GLU A 78 -5.19 4.26 12.43
N GLU A 79 -5.09 3.79 13.67
CA GLU A 79 -5.31 2.39 14.00
C GLU A 79 -6.67 2.20 14.66
N TYR A 80 -7.35 1.11 14.30
CA TYR A 80 -8.69 0.80 14.78
C TYR A 80 -8.79 -0.63 15.30
N CYS A 81 -9.58 -0.83 16.34
CA CYS A 81 -10.08 -2.13 16.76
C CYS A 81 -11.55 -2.24 16.35
N VAL A 82 -11.90 -3.36 15.71
CA VAL A 82 -13.25 -3.68 15.28
C VAL A 82 -13.81 -4.73 16.22
N PHE A 83 -14.95 -4.44 16.84
CA PHE A 83 -15.67 -5.38 17.68
C PHE A 83 -16.95 -5.84 16.99
N LEU A 84 -17.21 -7.15 17.06
CA LEU A 84 -18.51 -7.71 16.78
C LEU A 84 -19.29 -7.76 18.09
N ARG A 85 -20.38 -7.00 18.18
CA ARG A 85 -21.33 -7.10 19.27
C ARG A 85 -22.50 -7.97 18.85
N ILE A 86 -22.81 -8.98 19.65
CA ILE A 86 -23.90 -9.92 19.46
C ILE A 86 -24.95 -9.59 20.51
N ILE A 87 -26.19 -9.39 20.08
CA ILE A 87 -27.30 -9.05 20.97
C ILE A 87 -28.33 -10.18 20.89
N SER A 88 -28.69 -10.71 22.05
CA SER A 88 -29.71 -11.72 22.20
C SER A 88 -30.90 -11.11 22.91
N GLU A 89 -32.09 -11.33 22.37
CA GLU A 89 -33.34 -10.87 22.97
C GLU A 89 -34.33 -12.02 23.00
N TRP A 90 -34.64 -12.49 24.20
CA TRP A 90 -35.55 -13.60 24.42
C TRP A 90 -36.47 -13.27 25.58
N ASN A 91 -37.79 -13.43 25.39
CA ASN A 91 -38.79 -13.13 26.42
C ASN A 91 -38.61 -11.76 27.09
N LYS A 92 -38.31 -10.72 26.30
CA LYS A 92 -38.03 -9.34 26.76
C LYS A 92 -36.77 -9.17 27.62
N VAL A 93 -35.97 -10.23 27.76
CA VAL A 93 -34.64 -10.16 28.38
C VAL A 93 -33.62 -9.95 27.27
N ARG A 94 -32.88 -8.84 27.38
CA ARG A 94 -31.84 -8.46 26.43
C ARG A 94 -30.46 -8.66 27.04
N THR A 95 -29.64 -9.46 26.38
CA THR A 95 -28.23 -9.67 26.74
C THR A 95 -27.35 -9.31 25.55
N GLN A 96 -26.08 -9.01 25.81
CA GLN A 96 -25.12 -8.71 24.76
C GLN A 96 -23.73 -9.20 25.13
N SER A 97 -22.96 -9.56 24.11
CA SER A 97 -21.56 -9.92 24.22
C SER A 97 -20.78 -9.26 23.09
N CYS A 98 -19.47 -9.10 23.27
CA CYS A 98 -18.60 -8.54 22.24
C CYS A 98 -17.38 -9.42 22.06
N ALA A 99 -16.97 -9.60 20.82
CA ALA A 99 -15.70 -10.22 20.45
C ALA A 99 -14.89 -9.23 19.62
N VAL A 100 -13.56 -9.26 19.77
CA VAL A 100 -12.67 -8.57 18.83
C VAL A 100 -12.78 -9.31 17.50
N TRP A 101 -13.21 -8.61 16.46
CA TRP A 101 -13.31 -9.16 15.12
C TRP A 101 -12.03 -8.90 14.34
N ALA A 102 -11.53 -7.67 14.34
CA ALA A 102 -10.33 -7.31 13.59
C ALA A 102 -9.56 -6.17 14.26
N ARG A 103 -8.28 -6.03 13.88
CA ARG A 103 -7.47 -4.84 14.19
C ARG A 103 -6.91 -4.29 12.89
N ILE A 104 -7.27 -3.06 12.59
CA ILE A 104 -6.77 -2.32 11.44
C ILE A 104 -5.56 -1.55 11.94
N LYS A 105 -4.37 -1.97 11.50
CA LYS A 105 -3.13 -1.28 11.81
C LYS A 105 -2.75 -0.42 10.63
N SER A 106 -2.31 0.80 10.90
CA SER A 106 -1.71 1.64 9.87
C SER A 106 -0.29 1.16 9.63
N LEU A 107 0.03 0.82 8.38
CA LEU A 107 1.42 0.89 7.94
C LEU A 107 1.78 2.37 7.89
N SER A 108 2.84 2.77 8.60
CA SER A 108 3.32 4.14 8.56
C SER A 108 3.61 4.51 7.10
N PRO A 109 3.03 5.59 6.54
CA PRO A 109 3.33 6.05 5.18
C PRO A 109 4.83 6.31 5.00
N THR A 110 5.51 6.70 6.06
CA THR A 110 6.96 6.90 6.11
C THR A 110 7.71 5.58 5.86
N LEU A 111 7.20 4.44 6.35
CA LEU A 111 7.83 3.15 6.17
C LEU A 111 7.78 2.68 4.72
N GLU A 112 6.65 2.86 4.03
CA GLU A 112 6.52 2.51 2.61
C GLU A 112 7.35 3.44 1.70
N TYR A 113 7.38 4.74 2.03
CA TYR A 113 8.21 5.70 1.31
C TYR A 113 9.70 5.40 1.50
N MET A 114 10.13 5.10 2.73
CA MET A 114 11.52 4.76 3.05
C MET A 114 11.96 3.45 2.42
N THR A 115 11.09 2.43 2.34
CA THR A 115 11.43 1.18 1.65
C THR A 115 11.49 1.38 0.14
N ALA A 116 10.53 2.07 -0.47
CA ALA A 116 10.52 2.31 -1.92
C ALA A 116 11.74 3.15 -2.38
N VAL A 117 12.03 4.26 -1.70
CA VAL A 117 13.17 5.13 -2.04
C VAL A 117 14.50 4.48 -1.66
N GLY A 118 14.58 3.84 -0.49
CA GLY A 118 15.78 3.18 -0.01
C GLY A 118 16.21 2.01 -0.89
N PHE A 119 15.33 1.02 -1.13
CA PHE A 119 15.67 -0.13 -1.97
C PHE A 119 15.83 0.26 -3.45
N GLY A 120 14.99 1.18 -3.95
CA GLY A 120 15.09 1.66 -5.32
C GLY A 120 16.43 2.35 -5.62
N SER A 121 16.92 3.19 -4.70
CA SER A 121 18.18 3.90 -4.87
C SER A 121 19.41 2.98 -4.83
N VAL A 122 19.45 2.03 -3.88
CA VAL A 122 20.56 1.05 -3.79
C VAL A 122 20.63 0.19 -5.05
N ALA A 123 19.48 -0.32 -5.53
CA ALA A 123 19.44 -1.11 -6.76
C ALA A 123 19.93 -0.31 -7.97
N ALA A 124 19.51 0.96 -8.11
CA ALA A 124 19.97 1.83 -9.19
C ALA A 124 21.49 2.07 -9.14
N VAL A 125 22.05 2.35 -7.96
CA VAL A 125 23.51 2.53 -7.80
C VAL A 125 24.26 1.25 -8.16
N CYS A 126 23.81 0.09 -7.69
CA CYS A 126 24.42 -1.20 -8.04
C CYS A 126 24.38 -1.46 -9.55
N LEU A 127 23.27 -1.16 -10.23
CA LEU A 127 23.16 -1.30 -11.69
C LEU A 127 24.12 -0.35 -12.41
N ILE A 128 24.20 0.91 -11.99
CA ILE A 128 25.12 1.90 -12.59
C ILE A 128 26.57 1.45 -12.45
N LEU A 129 26.98 0.98 -11.26
CA LEU A 129 28.33 0.47 -11.02
C LEU A 129 28.63 -0.77 -11.88
N PHE A 130 27.68 -1.70 -11.99
CA PHE A 130 27.83 -2.92 -12.80
C PHE A 130 27.97 -2.61 -14.30
N LEU A 131 27.15 -1.69 -14.81
CA LEU A 131 27.22 -1.23 -16.20
C LEU A 131 28.55 -0.51 -16.46
N SER A 132 28.98 0.37 -15.55
CA SER A 132 30.24 1.10 -15.66
C SER A 132 31.44 0.15 -15.70
N PHE A 133 31.46 -0.86 -14.84
CA PHE A 133 32.52 -1.87 -14.81
C PHE A 133 32.55 -2.72 -16.09
N SER A 134 31.37 -3.10 -16.59
CA SER A 134 31.23 -3.88 -17.82
C SER A 134 31.74 -3.11 -19.05
N VAL A 135 31.40 -1.82 -19.14
CA VAL A 135 31.88 -0.91 -20.19
C VAL A 135 33.40 -0.74 -20.11
N ALA A 136 33.96 -0.45 -18.93
CA ALA A 136 35.41 -0.30 -18.74
C ALA A 136 36.16 -1.59 -19.14
N ARG A 137 35.67 -2.76 -18.74
CA ARG A 137 36.26 -4.06 -19.11
C ARG A 137 36.21 -4.31 -20.62
N SER A 138 35.10 -3.97 -21.28
CA SER A 138 34.97 -4.08 -22.74
C SER A 138 35.96 -3.18 -23.48
N TYR A 139 36.15 -1.94 -23.02
CA TYR A 139 37.15 -1.03 -23.56
C TYR A 139 38.56 -1.61 -23.43
N PHE A 140 38.96 -2.06 -22.24
CA PHE A 140 40.27 -2.68 -22.03
C PHE A 140 40.48 -3.92 -22.90
N HIS A 141 39.47 -4.77 -23.06
CA HIS A 141 39.57 -5.94 -23.94
C HIS A 141 39.76 -5.54 -25.41
N SER A 142 39.06 -4.50 -25.86
CA SER A 142 39.12 -3.99 -27.23
C SER A 142 40.45 -3.29 -27.54
N THR A 143 41.04 -2.58 -26.57
CA THR A 143 42.35 -1.94 -26.72
C THR A 143 43.49 -2.95 -26.74
N VAL A 144 43.35 -4.09 -26.06
CA VAL A 144 44.36 -5.17 -26.06
C VAL A 144 44.30 -6.00 -27.34
N HIS A 145 43.13 -6.11 -27.99
CA HIS A 145 42.95 -6.89 -29.24
C HIS A 145 42.85 -6.05 -30.52
N SER A 146 43.07 -4.73 -30.45
CA SER A 146 43.19 -3.93 -31.66
C SER A 146 44.54 -4.22 -32.34
N PRO A 147 44.59 -4.75 -33.57
CA PRO A 147 45.84 -4.83 -34.31
C PRO A 147 46.31 -3.40 -34.62
N PRO A 148 47.63 -3.16 -34.77
CA PRO A 148 48.13 -1.82 -35.05
C PRO A 148 47.50 -1.32 -36.34
N ALA A 149 46.98 -0.09 -36.30
CA ALA A 149 46.40 0.58 -37.46
C ALA A 149 47.44 0.55 -38.60
N ALA A 150 47.12 -0.18 -39.67
CA ALA A 150 47.83 -0.05 -40.92
C ALA A 150 47.66 1.40 -41.37
N SER A 151 48.75 2.16 -41.35
CA SER A 151 48.81 3.51 -41.88
C SER A 151 48.34 3.49 -43.34
N ALA A 152 47.26 4.23 -43.63
CA ALA A 152 46.84 4.49 -44.99
C ALA A 152 47.97 5.25 -45.69
N CYS A 153 48.63 4.63 -46.68
CA CYS A 153 49.49 5.33 -47.62
C CYS A 153 48.60 6.12 -48.58
N GLU A 154 48.57 7.44 -48.42
CA GLU A 154 48.00 8.36 -49.39
C GLU A 154 48.95 8.43 -50.60
N ALA A 155 48.51 7.91 -51.74
CA ALA A 155 49.30 7.88 -52.96
C ALA A 155 49.37 9.29 -53.56
N VAL A 156 50.49 9.98 -53.36
CA VAL A 156 50.80 11.24 -54.06
C VAL A 156 51.27 10.91 -55.48
N HIS A 157 50.45 11.21 -56.48
CA HIS A 157 50.80 11.10 -57.89
C HIS A 157 51.49 12.40 -58.33
N LEU A 158 52.81 12.39 -58.47
CA LEU A 158 53.59 13.50 -59.06
C LEU A 158 53.82 13.19 -60.55
N SER A 159 53.15 13.96 -61.42
CA SER A 159 53.36 13.92 -62.87
C SER A 159 54.59 14.77 -63.22
N ALA A 160 55.56 14.16 -63.91
CA ALA A 160 56.75 14.85 -64.37
C ALA A 160 56.50 15.42 -65.78
N THR A 161 56.44 16.74 -65.91
CA THR A 161 56.59 17.44 -67.18
C THR A 161 58.06 17.78 -67.38
N VAL A 162 58.69 17.14 -68.35
CA VAL A 162 60.05 17.46 -68.81
C VAL A 162 59.94 18.60 -69.81
N ASP A 163 60.39 19.80 -69.42
CA ASP A 163 60.59 20.90 -70.35
C ASP A 163 61.85 20.65 -71.19
N VAL A 164 61.68 20.52 -72.50
CA VAL A 164 62.78 20.52 -73.47
C VAL A 164 63.05 21.97 -73.85
N ALA A 165 64.22 22.47 -73.46
CA ALA A 165 64.77 23.73 -73.94
C ALA A 165 65.19 23.60 -75.42
N GLN A 166 64.71 24.52 -76.26
CA GLN A 166 65.13 24.68 -77.65
C GLN A 166 66.03 25.92 -77.74
N THR A 167 67.29 25.73 -78.12
CA THR A 167 68.24 26.79 -78.48
C THR A 167 68.79 26.50 -79.88
N GLY A 168 68.67 27.48 -80.77
CA GLY A 168 69.43 27.59 -82.02
C GLY A 168 68.78 26.97 -83.23
#